data_AF-F7ZKF4-F1
#
_entry.id   AF-F7ZKF4-F1
#
_cell.length_a   1.000
_cell.length_b   1.000
_cell.length_c   1.000
_cell.angle_alpha   90.00
_cell.angle_beta   90.00
_cell.angle_gamma   90.00
#
_symmetry.space_group_name_H-M   'P 1'
#
loop_
_entity.id
_entity.type
_entity.pdbx_description
1 polymer ?
#
loop_
_entity_poly.entity_id
_entity_poly.type
_entity_poly.pdbx_seq_one_letter_code
_entity_poly.pdbx_strand_id
1 'polypeptide(L)'
;MRILRHAVAGGQSAAVHSGVTATRAAVCVTLDGDGQNPPSDLPLLWRPLLDDPDQKIGLVAGQRVGRQDTQAKKLASRFANALRGWMLKDGTRDAGCGMKGFRRETFLALPYFNHMHRYLPALFKAQGWTIVHVDVSHAPRESGQSKYTNIGRAAVGVWDLLGVAWLIKRAKTVRPEDETS
;
A
#
# COMPACT_ATOMS: atom_id res chain seq x y z
N MET A 1 -0.13 -16.64 -17.08
CA MET A 1 0.52 -16.50 -15.76
C MET A 1 2.02 -16.36 -15.97
N ARG A 2 2.69 -15.44 -15.27
CA ARG A 2 4.15 -15.27 -15.30
C ARG A 2 4.69 -15.36 -13.87
N ILE A 3 5.77 -16.10 -13.67
CA ILE A 3 6.40 -16.29 -12.35
C ILE A 3 7.72 -15.54 -12.33
N LEU A 4 7.98 -14.79 -11.26
CA LEU A 4 9.24 -14.10 -11.00
C LEU A 4 9.79 -14.59 -9.67
N ARG A 5 11.09 -14.85 -9.61
CA ARG A 5 11.78 -15.32 -8.40
C ARG A 5 12.99 -14.44 -8.13
N HIS A 6 13.17 -14.02 -6.88
CA HIS A 6 14.42 -13.44 -6.41
C HIS A 6 15.39 -14.55 -6.00
N ALA A 7 16.68 -14.38 -6.31
CA ALA A 7 17.72 -15.31 -5.86
C ALA A 7 17.86 -15.32 -4.32
N VAL A 8 17.55 -14.19 -3.68
CA VAL A 8 17.55 -13.99 -2.22
C VAL A 8 16.22 -13.39 -1.77
N ALA A 9 15.81 -13.61 -0.52
CA ALA A 9 14.55 -13.07 0.00
C ALA A 9 14.58 -11.53 0.07
N GLY A 10 13.78 -10.86 -0.76
CA GLY A 10 13.67 -9.39 -0.80
C GLY A 10 12.46 -8.80 -0.06
N GLY A 11 11.60 -9.64 0.51
CA GLY A 11 10.37 -9.21 1.18
C GLY A 11 9.28 -8.70 0.22
N GLN A 12 8.15 -8.28 0.80
CA GLN A 12 6.95 -7.94 0.05
C GLN A 12 7.12 -6.72 -0.87
N SER A 13 7.84 -5.68 -0.42
CA SER A 13 8.09 -4.51 -1.27
C SER A 13 8.85 -4.88 -2.55
N ALA A 14 9.88 -5.72 -2.45
CA ALA A 14 10.65 -6.17 -3.61
C ALA A 14 9.80 -7.03 -4.55
N ALA A 15 8.95 -7.91 -4.00
CA ALA A 15 8.04 -8.76 -4.76
C ALA A 15 7.05 -7.92 -5.57
N VAL A 16 6.36 -6.97 -4.91
CA VAL A 16 5.42 -6.05 -5.59
C VAL A 16 6.14 -5.21 -6.63
N HIS A 17 7.28 -4.60 -6.28
CA HIS A 17 8.04 -3.76 -7.21
C HIS A 17 8.46 -4.54 -8.47
N SER A 18 8.94 -5.77 -8.31
CA SER A 18 9.35 -6.62 -9.44
C SER A 18 8.15 -7.00 -10.32
N GLY A 19 7.00 -7.31 -9.71
CA GLY A 19 5.76 -7.57 -10.44
C GLY A 19 5.28 -6.37 -11.26
N VAL A 20 5.29 -5.17 -10.65
CA VAL A 20 4.88 -3.91 -11.30
C VAL A 20 5.86 -3.51 -12.42
N THR A 21 7.16 -3.72 -12.21
CA THR A 21 8.18 -3.47 -13.24
C THR A 21 7.96 -4.37 -14.46
N ALA A 22 7.67 -5.65 -14.22
CA ALA A 22 7.57 -6.67 -15.25
C ALA A 22 6.26 -6.68 -16.06
N THR A 23 5.19 -6.09 -15.53
CA THR A 23 3.91 -5.97 -16.24
C THR A 23 3.89 -4.77 -17.20
N ARG A 24 3.07 -4.86 -18.25
CA ARG A 24 2.80 -3.78 -19.21
C ARG A 24 1.46 -3.08 -18.96
N ALA A 25 0.68 -3.54 -17.98
CA ALA A 25 -0.62 -2.95 -17.68
C ALA A 25 -0.47 -1.54 -17.10
N ALA A 26 -1.31 -0.61 -17.56
CA ALA A 26 -1.34 0.77 -17.03
C ALA A 26 -1.84 0.82 -15.58
N VAL A 27 -2.74 -0.10 -15.21
CA VAL A 27 -3.26 -0.28 -13.85
C VAL A 27 -2.78 -1.62 -13.29
N CYS A 28 -2.31 -1.59 -12.05
CA CYS A 28 -1.86 -2.77 -11.30
C CYS A 28 -2.76 -2.96 -10.08
N VAL A 29 -3.03 -4.22 -9.73
CA VAL A 29 -3.72 -4.57 -8.48
C VAL A 29 -2.91 -5.63 -7.74
N THR A 30 -2.75 -5.46 -6.43
CA THR A 30 -2.02 -6.41 -5.57
C THR A 30 -2.99 -7.27 -4.76
N LEU A 31 -2.63 -8.54 -4.59
CA LEU A 31 -3.35 -9.52 -3.78
C LEU A 31 -2.33 -10.34 -2.99
N ASP A 32 -2.53 -10.47 -1.68
CA ASP A 32 -1.68 -11.33 -0.85
C ASP A 32 -2.02 -12.81 -1.07
N GLY A 33 -0.99 -13.66 -1.09
CA GLY A 33 -1.14 -15.11 -1.31
C GLY A 33 -1.54 -15.91 -0.08
N ASP A 34 -1.99 -15.28 1.00
CA ASP A 34 -2.33 -15.96 2.27
C ASP A 34 -3.83 -16.34 2.39
N GLY A 35 -4.62 -16.06 1.35
CA GLY A 35 -6.04 -16.38 1.27
C GLY A 35 -6.96 -15.47 2.09
N GLN A 36 -6.42 -14.49 2.82
CA GLN A 36 -7.23 -13.62 3.70
C GLN A 36 -7.99 -12.54 2.95
N ASN A 37 -7.64 -12.30 1.69
CA ASN A 37 -8.19 -11.27 0.83
C ASN A 37 -8.91 -11.95 -0.35
N PRO A 38 -10.24 -11.89 -0.43
CA PRO A 38 -10.97 -12.55 -1.53
C PRO A 38 -10.66 -11.91 -2.90
N PRO A 39 -10.34 -12.71 -3.94
CA PRO A 39 -10.18 -12.19 -5.29
C PRO A 39 -11.43 -11.50 -5.86
N SER A 40 -12.62 -11.82 -5.32
CA SER A 40 -13.89 -11.18 -5.68
C SER A 40 -13.91 -9.67 -5.44
N ASP A 41 -13.03 -9.17 -4.58
CA ASP A 41 -12.96 -7.74 -4.22
C ASP A 41 -12.00 -6.96 -5.13
N LEU A 42 -11.22 -7.64 -6.00
CA LEU A 42 -10.32 -6.97 -6.94
C LEU A 42 -11.01 -5.92 -7.83
N PRO A 43 -12.25 -6.13 -8.33
CA PRO A 43 -13.00 -5.11 -9.07
C PRO A 43 -13.20 -3.79 -8.32
N LEU A 44 -13.29 -3.82 -6.99
CA LEU A 44 -13.42 -2.60 -6.19
C LEU A 44 -12.16 -1.72 -6.26
N LEU A 45 -11.02 -2.30 -6.65
CA LEU A 45 -9.72 -1.62 -6.69
C LEU A 45 -9.40 -1.04 -8.07
N TRP A 46 -9.70 -1.76 -9.15
CA TRP A 46 -9.37 -1.29 -10.50
C TRP A 46 -10.47 -0.45 -11.14
N ARG A 47 -11.75 -0.68 -10.85
CA ARG A 47 -12.85 0.10 -11.45
C ARG A 47 -12.71 1.60 -11.22
N PRO A 48 -12.46 2.09 -9.99
CA PRO A 48 -12.32 3.52 -9.76
C PRO A 48 -11.13 4.16 -10.50
N LEU A 49 -10.12 3.37 -10.90
CA LEU A 49 -8.98 3.86 -11.69
C LEU A 49 -9.29 3.93 -13.19
N LEU A 50 -10.17 3.04 -13.68
CA LEU A 50 -10.61 3.03 -15.07
C LEU A 50 -11.73 4.05 -15.32
N ASP A 51 -12.59 4.26 -14.33
CA ASP A 51 -13.72 5.21 -14.36
C ASP A 51 -13.30 6.65 -13.99
N ASP A 52 -12.00 6.97 -14.08
CA ASP A 52 -11.37 8.24 -13.71
C ASP A 52 -10.84 8.97 -14.97
N PRO A 53 -11.71 9.68 -15.72
CA PRO A 53 -11.36 10.29 -17.01
C PRO A 53 -10.29 11.38 -16.88
N ASP A 54 -10.28 12.09 -15.75
CA ASP A 54 -9.31 13.14 -15.46
C ASP A 54 -7.94 12.58 -14.99
N GLN A 55 -7.84 11.26 -14.81
CA GLN A 55 -6.67 10.58 -14.28
C GLN A 55 -6.13 11.20 -12.98
N LYS A 56 -7.02 11.57 -12.05
CA LYS A 56 -6.64 12.17 -10.76
C LYS A 56 -6.39 11.12 -9.68
N ILE A 57 -7.02 9.96 -9.78
CA ILE A 57 -6.89 8.87 -8.82
C ILE A 57 -5.61 8.10 -9.15
N GLY A 58 -4.64 8.15 -8.23
CA GLY A 58 -3.39 7.41 -8.36
C GLY A 58 -3.44 6.03 -7.71
N LEU A 59 -4.20 5.92 -6.61
CA LEU A 59 -4.26 4.72 -5.77
C LEU A 59 -5.67 4.53 -5.20
N VAL A 60 -6.14 3.29 -5.25
CA VAL A 60 -7.29 2.77 -4.52
C VAL A 60 -6.79 1.80 -3.44
N ALA A 61 -7.02 2.13 -2.17
CA ALA A 61 -6.56 1.36 -1.04
C ALA A 61 -7.72 0.58 -0.39
N GLY A 62 -7.60 -0.74 -0.35
CA GLY A 62 -8.52 -1.58 0.41
C GLY A 62 -8.40 -1.33 1.91
N GLN A 63 -9.53 -1.32 2.61
CA GLN A 63 -9.61 -1.25 4.06
C GLN A 63 -10.44 -2.42 4.56
N ARG A 64 -9.80 -3.37 5.24
CA ARG A 64 -10.48 -4.60 5.65
C ARG A 64 -11.58 -4.32 6.67
N VAL A 65 -12.76 -4.85 6.40
CA VAL A 65 -13.88 -4.91 7.33
C VAL A 65 -13.99 -6.30 7.95
N GLY A 66 -14.60 -6.41 9.13
CA GLY A 66 -14.87 -7.72 9.75
C GLY A 66 -13.64 -8.50 10.24
N ARG A 67 -12.52 -7.83 10.58
CA ARG A 67 -11.28 -8.50 11.03
C ARG A 67 -11.51 -9.45 12.23
N GLN A 68 -11.14 -10.71 12.07
CA GLN A 68 -11.21 -11.77 13.10
C GLN A 68 -9.95 -11.82 14.00
N ASP A 69 -9.44 -10.64 14.37
CA ASP A 69 -8.27 -10.51 15.25
C ASP A 69 -8.66 -10.53 16.73
N THR A 70 -7.71 -10.97 17.59
CA THR A 70 -7.85 -10.85 19.05
C THR A 70 -7.97 -9.38 19.47
N GLN A 71 -8.63 -9.11 20.59
CA GLN A 71 -8.84 -7.73 21.08
C GLN A 71 -7.51 -6.97 21.27
N ALA A 72 -6.48 -7.64 21.80
CA ALA A 72 -5.14 -7.06 21.94
C ALA A 72 -4.52 -6.65 20.60
N LYS A 73 -4.64 -7.50 19.56
CA LYS A 73 -4.18 -7.17 18.19
C LYS A 73 -4.96 -6.01 17.58
N LYS A 74 -6.28 -5.96 17.80
CA LYS A 74 -7.13 -4.85 17.36
C LYS A 74 -6.70 -3.55 18.02
N LEU A 75 -6.46 -3.54 19.33
CA LEU A 75 -6.03 -2.33 20.06
C LEU A 75 -4.65 -1.85 19.60
N ALA A 76 -3.68 -2.75 19.49
CA ALA A 76 -2.34 -2.41 19.01
C ALA A 76 -2.39 -1.86 17.57
N SER A 77 -3.17 -2.49 16.68
CA SER A 77 -3.37 -2.01 15.31
C SER A 77 -4.05 -0.63 15.28
N ARG A 78 -5.04 -0.38 16.14
CA ARG A 78 -5.71 0.92 16.23
C ARG A 78 -4.74 2.01 16.67
N PHE A 79 -3.92 1.76 17.70
CA PHE A 79 -2.92 2.73 18.15
C PHE A 79 -1.88 3.02 17.05
N ALA A 80 -1.33 1.97 16.41
CA ALA A 80 -0.36 2.14 15.33
C ALA A 80 -0.95 2.91 14.14
N ASN A 81 -2.19 2.61 13.75
CA ASN A 81 -2.87 3.32 12.66
C ASN A 81 -3.23 4.76 13.06
N ALA A 82 -3.54 5.04 14.32
CA ALA A 82 -3.79 6.40 14.81
C ALA A 82 -2.53 7.27 14.78
N LEU A 83 -1.40 6.76 15.30
CA LEU A 83 -0.11 7.45 15.23
C LEU A 83 0.28 7.73 13.78
N ARG A 84 0.17 6.71 12.93
CA ARG A 84 0.44 6.83 11.50
C ARG A 84 -0.47 7.85 10.82
N GLY A 85 -1.77 7.81 11.11
CA GLY A 85 -2.76 8.74 10.56
C GLY A 85 -2.47 10.19 10.94
N TRP A 86 -2.04 10.43 12.17
CA TRP A 86 -1.61 11.76 12.64
C TRP A 86 -0.37 12.26 11.88
N MET A 87 0.63 11.41 11.67
CA MET A 87 1.88 11.79 10.98
C MET A 87 1.73 11.96 9.47
N LEU A 88 1.01 11.04 8.80
CA LEU A 88 0.98 10.96 7.34
C LEU A 88 -0.27 11.58 6.72
N LYS A 89 -1.34 11.75 7.50
CA LYS A 89 -2.61 12.41 7.08
C LYS A 89 -3.19 11.89 5.77
N ASP A 90 -3.10 10.58 5.51
CA ASP A 90 -3.51 9.96 4.24
C ASP A 90 -4.86 9.22 4.30
N GLY A 91 -5.62 9.37 5.40
CA GLY A 91 -6.95 8.80 5.56
C GLY A 91 -6.99 7.27 5.74
N THR A 92 -5.84 6.59 5.76
CA THR A 92 -5.80 5.12 5.73
C THR A 92 -6.00 4.53 7.13
N ARG A 93 -7.13 3.84 7.35
CA ARG A 93 -7.44 3.18 8.64
C ARG A 93 -6.83 1.78 8.78
N ASP A 94 -6.41 1.18 7.67
CA ASP A 94 -5.83 -0.17 7.63
C ASP A 94 -4.62 -0.23 6.68
N ALA A 95 -3.49 0.35 7.12
CA ALA A 95 -2.26 0.39 6.32
C ALA A 95 -1.68 -1.00 6.00
N GLY A 96 -2.07 -2.02 6.79
CA GLY A 96 -1.63 -3.40 6.63
C GLY A 96 -2.42 -4.21 5.60
N CYS A 97 -3.48 -3.66 5.01
CA CYS A 97 -4.20 -4.34 3.93
C CYS A 97 -3.31 -4.42 2.68
N GLY A 98 -3.02 -5.62 2.16
CA GLY A 98 -2.22 -5.80 0.94
C GLY A 98 -2.98 -5.54 -0.36
N MET A 99 -4.31 -5.46 -0.31
CA MET A 99 -5.16 -5.16 -1.46
C MET A 99 -5.10 -3.68 -1.84
N LYS A 100 -4.49 -3.37 -2.98
CA LYS A 100 -4.36 -2.01 -3.52
C LYS A 100 -4.43 -2.05 -5.04
N GLY A 101 -5.11 -1.08 -5.64
CA GLY A 101 -5.07 -0.79 -7.06
C GLY A 101 -4.31 0.51 -7.31
N PHE A 102 -3.46 0.60 -8.32
CA PHE A 102 -2.73 1.84 -8.63
C PHE A 102 -2.30 1.96 -10.09
N ARG A 103 -2.04 3.19 -10.51
CA ARG A 103 -1.38 3.49 -11.80
C ARG A 103 0.08 3.05 -11.74
N ARG A 104 0.49 2.26 -12.74
CA ARG A 104 1.83 1.64 -12.81
C ARG A 104 2.95 2.66 -12.80
N GLU A 105 2.85 3.67 -13.65
CA GLU A 105 3.92 4.68 -13.83
C GLU A 105 4.12 5.48 -12.54
N THR A 106 3.03 5.89 -11.90
CA THR A 106 3.07 6.55 -10.60
C THR A 106 3.76 5.70 -9.54
N PHE A 107 3.44 4.41 -9.46
CA PHE A 107 4.09 3.51 -8.50
C PHE A 107 5.61 3.41 -8.75
N LEU A 108 6.03 3.29 -10.01
CA LEU A 108 7.44 3.16 -10.37
C LEU A 108 8.23 4.45 -10.16
N ALA A 109 7.56 5.60 -10.13
CA ALA A 109 8.15 6.90 -9.78
C ALA A 109 8.30 7.11 -8.26
N LEU A 110 7.76 6.21 -7.42
CA LEU A 110 7.92 6.30 -5.98
C LEU A 110 9.33 5.87 -5.53
N PRO A 111 9.81 6.38 -4.39
CA PRO A 111 11.00 5.85 -3.74
C PRO A 111 10.85 4.36 -3.43
N TYR A 112 11.87 3.56 -3.79
CA TYR A 112 11.91 2.12 -3.55
C TYR A 112 12.72 1.78 -2.30
N PHE A 113 12.06 1.25 -1.27
CA PHE A 113 12.68 0.88 0.00
C PHE A 113 11.90 -0.25 0.71
N ASN A 114 12.50 -0.79 1.77
CA ASN A 114 11.85 -1.81 2.60
C ASN A 114 10.52 -1.30 3.16
N HIS A 115 9.50 -2.16 3.18
CA HIS A 115 8.18 -1.84 3.71
C HIS A 115 7.38 -0.71 3.02
N MET A 116 7.87 -0.13 1.91
CA MET A 116 7.16 0.91 1.14
C MET A 116 5.68 0.61 0.84
N HIS A 117 5.31 -0.66 0.65
CA HIS A 117 3.93 -1.10 0.37
C HIS A 117 2.91 -0.69 1.45
N ARG A 118 3.36 -0.41 2.67
CA ARG A 118 2.55 0.09 3.81
C ARG A 118 2.31 1.60 3.76
N TYR A 119 3.12 2.31 2.98
CA TYR A 119 3.15 3.76 2.89
C TYR A 119 2.65 4.28 1.54
N LEU A 120 2.20 3.40 0.63
CA LEU A 120 1.71 3.81 -0.69
C LEU A 120 0.65 4.93 -0.62
N PRO A 121 -0.40 4.87 0.22
CA PRO A 121 -1.37 5.97 0.29
C PRO A 121 -0.74 7.33 0.61
N ALA A 122 0.19 7.37 1.56
CA ALA A 122 0.90 8.59 1.93
C ALA A 122 1.84 9.08 0.81
N LEU A 123 2.56 8.17 0.16
CA LEU A 123 3.51 8.48 -0.91
C LEU A 123 2.79 9.00 -2.17
N PHE A 124 1.71 8.36 -2.58
CA PHE A 124 0.88 8.84 -3.70
C PHE A 124 0.28 10.21 -3.39
N LYS A 125 -0.26 10.39 -2.18
CA LYS A 125 -0.82 11.68 -1.75
C LYS A 125 0.24 12.79 -1.74
N ALA A 126 1.46 12.48 -1.29
CA ALA A 126 2.57 13.42 -1.28
C ALA A 126 3.00 13.87 -2.69
N GLN A 127 2.77 13.04 -3.70
CA GLN A 127 3.00 13.38 -5.11
C GLN A 127 1.80 14.08 -5.78
N GLY A 128 0.74 14.42 -5.03
CA GLY A 128 -0.43 15.16 -5.50
C GLY A 128 -1.56 14.29 -6.04
N TRP A 129 -1.48 12.96 -5.90
CA TRP A 129 -2.54 12.06 -6.38
C TRP A 129 -3.70 11.95 -5.40
N THR A 130 -4.90 11.79 -5.95
CA THR A 130 -6.07 11.41 -5.17
C THR A 130 -5.96 9.95 -4.74
N ILE A 131 -6.27 9.70 -3.47
CA ILE A 131 -6.37 8.37 -2.88
C ILE A 131 -7.84 8.08 -2.64
N VAL A 132 -8.31 6.93 -3.11
CA VAL A 132 -9.64 6.42 -2.80
C VAL A 132 -9.51 5.25 -1.84
N HIS A 133 -10.39 5.17 -0.84
CA HIS A 133 -10.46 4.05 0.08
C HIS A 133 -11.74 3.25 -0.19
N VAL A 134 -11.62 1.94 -0.27
CA VAL A 134 -12.76 1.03 -0.46
C VAL A 134 -12.75 -0.03 0.63
N ASP A 135 -13.94 -0.40 1.08
CA ASP A 135 -14.08 -1.47 2.05
C ASP A 135 -13.94 -2.81 1.34
N VAL A 136 -13.08 -3.68 1.90
CA VAL A 136 -12.81 -5.03 1.37
C VAL A 136 -13.05 -6.06 2.45
N SER A 137 -13.49 -7.22 2.04
CA SER A 137 -13.78 -8.38 2.88
C SER A 137 -12.49 -8.97 3.46
N HIS A 138 -12.63 -9.70 4.55
CA HIS A 138 -11.51 -10.39 5.19
C HIS A 138 -11.88 -11.81 5.57
N ALA A 139 -11.19 -12.79 4.99
CA ALA A 139 -11.36 -14.20 5.28
C ALA A 139 -10.46 -14.65 6.45
N PRO A 140 -10.90 -15.63 7.25
CA PRO A 140 -10.03 -16.25 8.26
C PRO A 140 -8.84 -16.94 7.58
N ARG A 141 -7.72 -17.00 8.30
CA ARG A 141 -6.51 -17.67 7.80
C ARG A 141 -6.72 -19.18 7.77
N GLU A 142 -6.51 -19.82 6.62
CA GLU A 142 -6.68 -21.27 6.49
C GLU A 142 -5.46 -22.07 7.00
N SER A 143 -4.26 -21.47 7.09
CA SER A 143 -3.08 -22.16 7.64
C SER A 143 -1.97 -21.22 8.17
N GLY A 144 -1.21 -21.72 9.16
CA GLY A 144 0.04 -21.12 9.68
C GLY A 144 -0.04 -20.58 11.11
N GLN A 145 0.77 -21.15 12.03
CA GLN A 145 1.03 -20.56 13.34
C GLN A 145 1.89 -19.29 13.20
N SER A 146 1.44 -18.19 13.82
CA SER A 146 2.25 -16.97 13.90
C SER A 146 3.38 -17.14 14.91
N LYS A 147 4.55 -17.58 14.47
CA LYS A 147 5.81 -17.38 15.20
C LYS A 147 6.29 -15.95 14.95
N TYR A 148 6.02 -15.00 15.85
CA TYR A 148 6.48 -13.62 15.64
C TYR A 148 6.97 -12.91 16.91
N THR A 149 8.22 -12.47 16.86
CA THR A 149 8.86 -11.53 17.78
C THR A 149 8.33 -10.11 17.52
N ASN A 150 7.25 -9.74 18.21
CA ASN A 150 6.48 -8.51 17.94
C ASN A 150 7.24 -7.19 18.19
N ILE A 151 8.28 -7.19 19.04
CA ILE A 151 8.95 -5.95 19.45
C ILE A 151 9.89 -5.42 18.34
N GLY A 152 10.73 -6.27 17.76
CA GLY A 152 11.67 -5.84 16.71
C GLY A 152 10.95 -5.30 15.47
N ARG A 153 9.84 -5.94 15.08
CA ARG A 153 9.01 -5.45 13.97
C ARG A 153 8.32 -4.12 14.29
N ALA A 154 7.89 -3.91 15.53
CA ALA A 154 7.31 -2.64 15.95
C ALA A 154 8.35 -1.51 15.88
N ALA A 155 9.57 -1.75 16.37
CA ALA A 155 10.67 -0.79 16.29
C ALA A 155 11.00 -0.41 14.83
N VAL A 156 11.14 -1.41 13.94
CA VAL A 156 11.33 -1.16 12.50
C VAL A 156 10.20 -0.31 11.92
N GLY A 157 8.94 -0.61 12.27
CA GLY A 157 7.79 0.16 11.80
C GLY A 157 7.77 1.62 12.27
N VAL A 158 8.28 1.90 13.47
CA VAL A 158 8.43 3.29 13.98
C VAL A 158 9.53 4.02 13.19
N TRP A 159 10.68 3.39 12.96
CA TRP A 159 11.77 3.97 12.18
C TRP A 159 11.34 4.27 10.74
N ASP A 160 10.68 3.32 10.08
CA ASP A 160 10.14 3.52 8.73
C ASP A 160 9.13 4.68 8.71
N LEU A 161 8.24 4.77 9.70
CA LEU A 161 7.25 5.84 9.79
C LEU A 161 7.91 7.22 9.91
N LEU A 162 8.91 7.36 10.78
CA LEU A 162 9.68 8.60 10.92
C LEU A 162 10.41 8.96 9.63
N GLY A 163 11.05 7.97 8.98
CA GLY A 163 11.75 8.15 7.71
C GLY A 163 10.82 8.60 6.59
N VAL A 164 9.65 7.97 6.44
CA VAL A 164 8.65 8.35 5.43
C VAL A 164 8.05 9.72 5.73
N ALA A 165 7.75 10.03 6.99
CA ALA A 165 7.24 11.35 7.36
C ALA A 165 8.24 12.47 7.04
N TRP A 166 9.52 12.23 7.34
CA TRP A 166 10.60 13.14 6.94
C TRP A 166 10.69 13.29 5.42
N LEU A 167 10.65 12.17 4.69
CA LEU A 167 10.74 12.15 3.23
C LEU A 167 9.60 12.95 2.59
N ILE A 168 8.35 12.72 3.01
CA ILE A 168 7.19 13.45 2.52
C ILE A 168 7.31 14.95 2.81
N LYS A 169 7.75 15.32 4.02
CA LYS A 169 7.94 16.73 4.41
C LYS A 169 9.02 17.43 3.57
N ARG A 170 9.99 16.70 3.03
CA ARG A 170 11.12 17.22 2.26
C ARG A 170 10.99 17.03 0.75
N ALA A 171 9.95 16.35 0.28
CA ALA A 171 9.72 16.12 -1.14
C ALA A 171 9.49 17.45 -1.86
N LYS A 172 10.15 17.64 -3.01
CA LYS A 172 9.86 18.76 -3.92
C LYS A 172 8.62 18.42 -4.73
N THR A 173 7.63 19.29 -4.70
CA THR A 173 6.35 19.13 -5.42
C THR A 173 6.24 20.04 -6.65
N VAL A 174 7.15 21.00 -6.81
CA VAL A 174 7.20 21.90 -7.96
C VAL A 174 7.63 21.12 -9.21
N ARG A 175 6.87 21.26 -10.28
CA ARG A 175 7.17 20.71 -11.61
C ARG A 175 7.46 21.85 -12.58
N PRO A 176 8.34 21.66 -13.58
CA PRO A 176 8.49 22.64 -14.65
C PRO A 176 7.18 22.79 -15.43
N GLU A 177 6.90 24.00 -15.90
CA GLU A 177 5.84 24.28 -16.87
C GLU A 177 6.47 24.26 -18.27
N ASP A 178 5.79 23.64 -19.25
CA ASP A 178 6.26 23.65 -20.63
C ASP A 178 5.98 25.02 -21.25
N GLU A 179 7.03 25.83 -21.39
CA GLU A 179 7.02 27.08 -22.18
C GLU A 179 7.10 26.76 -23.69
N THR A 180 6.14 26.01 -24.22
CA THR A 180 5.94 25.92 -25.68
C THR A 180 4.93 26.98 -26.09
N SER A 181 5.46 28.07 -26.68
CA SER A 181 4.72 29.09 -27.43
C SER A 181 4.20 28.57 -28.76
#